data_AF-A0A8C4X027-F1
#
_entry.id   AF-A0A8C4X027-F1
#
_cell.length_a   1.000
_cell.length_b   1.000
_cell.length_c   1.000
_cell.angle_alpha   90.00
_cell.angle_beta   90.00
_cell.angle_gamma   90.00
#
_symmetry.space_group_name_H-M   'P 1'
#
loop_
_entity.id
_entity.type
_entity.pdbx_description
1 polymer ?
#
loop_
_entity_poly.entity_id
_entity_poly.type
_entity_poly.pdbx_seq_one_letter_code
_entity_poly.pdbx_strand_id
1 'polypeptide(L)'
;MASQRDNDDKGTGEKEGLELVVADGLLMRPGIMQHWEKIKNFEARPEDIFIASYPKSGLMWTIQVMEMIKLQGDVEAYKVNKTLIPFLEYCLPNEEPGERLWVFVFH
;
A
#
# COMPACT_ATOMS: atom_id res chain seq x y z
N MET A 1 22.51 -42.69 22.62
CA MET A 1 22.77 -41.63 23.61
C MET A 1 22.28 -40.33 23.01
N ALA A 2 21.11 -39.87 23.43
CA ALA A 2 20.50 -38.64 22.94
C ALA A 2 21.18 -37.46 23.66
N SER A 3 21.93 -36.65 22.91
CA SER A 3 22.50 -35.40 23.41
C SER A 3 21.37 -34.39 23.58
N GLN A 4 21.24 -33.85 24.78
CA GLN A 4 20.36 -32.74 25.11
C GLN A 4 20.68 -31.55 24.19
N ARG A 5 19.64 -30.97 23.59
CA ARG A 5 19.73 -29.64 22.96
C ARG A 5 19.33 -28.63 24.02
N ASP A 6 20.28 -27.76 24.35
CA ASP A 6 20.06 -26.56 25.11
C ASP A 6 19.01 -25.69 24.38
N ASN A 7 17.83 -25.59 24.98
CA ASN A 7 16.80 -24.62 24.60
C ASN A 7 17.04 -23.37 25.44
N ASP A 8 17.87 -22.46 24.94
CA ASP A 8 17.90 -21.07 25.39
C ASP A 8 18.39 -20.20 24.23
N ASP A 9 17.49 -19.97 23.28
CA ASP A 9 17.52 -18.76 22.46
C ASP A 9 16.12 -18.15 22.54
N LYS A 10 15.92 -17.31 23.56
CA LYS A 10 14.77 -16.41 23.61
C LYS A 10 15.01 -15.37 22.52
N GLY A 11 14.50 -15.65 21.33
CA GLY A 11 14.32 -14.69 20.25
C GLY A 11 13.47 -13.52 20.74
N THR A 12 14.13 -12.53 21.34
CA THR A 12 13.62 -11.18 21.53
C THR A 12 13.62 -10.51 20.16
N GLY A 13 12.51 -10.63 19.44
CA GLY A 13 12.29 -9.97 18.17
C GLY A 13 10.81 -10.03 17.78
N GLU A 14 10.22 -8.85 17.58
CA GLU A 14 8.94 -8.62 16.89
C GLU A 14 7.67 -9.21 17.51
N LYS A 15 7.15 -8.57 18.57
CA LYS A 15 5.71 -8.63 18.90
C LYS A 15 5.06 -7.26 19.07
N GLU A 16 5.69 -6.21 18.55
CA GLU A 16 5.10 -4.87 18.48
C GLU A 16 4.68 -4.61 17.03
N GLY A 17 3.42 -4.86 16.67
CA GLY A 17 2.95 -4.47 15.32
C GLY A 17 1.71 -5.17 14.75
N LEU A 18 1.13 -6.15 15.45
CA LEU A 18 -0.03 -6.90 14.94
C LEU A 18 -1.37 -6.52 15.57
N GLU A 19 -1.38 -5.66 16.59
CA GLU A 19 -2.64 -5.25 17.22
C GLU A 19 -3.34 -4.20 16.34
N LEU A 20 -4.54 -4.55 15.86
CA LEU A 20 -5.35 -3.67 15.02
C LEU A 20 -6.06 -2.63 15.90
N VAL A 21 -6.12 -1.40 15.40
CA VAL A 21 -6.83 -0.30 16.06
C VAL A 21 -8.16 -0.10 15.36
N VAL A 22 -9.23 0.09 16.13
CA VAL A 22 -10.52 0.47 15.55
C VAL A 22 -10.54 1.97 15.31
N ALA A 23 -10.73 2.36 14.05
CA ALA A 23 -10.90 3.76 13.64
C ALA A 23 -12.13 3.88 12.76
N ASP A 24 -13.07 4.75 13.14
CA ASP A 24 -14.33 4.98 12.42
C ASP A 24 -15.11 3.70 12.08
N GLY A 25 -14.99 2.66 12.93
CA GLY A 25 -15.63 1.35 12.76
C GLY A 25 -14.85 0.34 11.91
N LEU A 26 -13.67 0.71 11.39
CA LEU A 26 -12.79 -0.15 10.61
C LEU A 26 -11.58 -0.62 11.45
N LEU A 27 -11.10 -1.83 11.19
CA LEU A 27 -9.87 -2.34 11.79
C LEU A 27 -8.68 -1.88 10.95
N MET A 28 -7.78 -1.11 11.56
CA MET A 28 -6.69 -0.45 10.86
C MET A 28 -5.35 -0.82 11.49
N ARG A 29 -4.30 -0.89 10.65
CA ARG A 29 -2.93 -1.06 11.16
C ARG A 29 -2.44 0.22 11.86
N PRO A 30 -1.76 0.12 13.02
CA PRO A 30 -1.27 1.29 13.77
C PRO A 30 -0.43 2.27 12.93
N GLY A 31 0.37 1.77 11.99
CA GLY A 31 1.18 2.63 11.11
C GLY A 31 0.36 3.55 10.19
N ILE A 32 -0.82 3.10 9.74
CA ILE A 32 -1.72 3.90 8.90
C ILE A 32 -2.40 4.98 9.75
N MET A 33 -2.71 4.65 11.01
CA MET A 33 -3.37 5.58 11.94
C MET A 33 -2.57 6.86 12.18
N GLN A 34 -1.25 6.81 12.10
CA GLN A 34 -0.38 7.99 12.20
C GLN A 34 -0.70 9.07 11.16
N HIS A 35 -1.26 8.67 10.01
CA HIS A 35 -1.57 9.53 8.89
C HIS A 35 -3.08 9.66 8.62
N TRP A 36 -3.93 9.09 9.46
CA TRP A 36 -5.37 8.99 9.23
C TRP A 36 -6.05 10.34 8.98
N GLU A 37 -5.71 11.36 9.75
CA GLU A 37 -6.27 12.71 9.55
C GLU A 37 -5.88 13.32 8.20
N LYS A 38 -4.68 13.03 7.69
CA LYS A 38 -4.26 13.52 6.36
C LYS A 38 -4.97 12.78 5.24
N ILE A 39 -5.15 11.46 5.39
CA ILE A 39 -5.89 10.63 4.43
C ILE A 39 -7.35 11.08 4.35
N LYS A 40 -7.99 11.37 5.49
CA LYS A 40 -9.38 11.86 5.54
C LYS A 40 -9.57 13.23 4.90
N ASN A 41 -8.57 14.11 5.04
CA ASN A 41 -8.59 15.45 4.46
C ASN A 41 -7.90 15.50 3.09
N PHE A 42 -7.66 14.36 2.45
CA PHE A 42 -7.05 14.30 1.13
C PHE A 42 -7.99 14.92 0.09
N GLU A 43 -7.53 15.93 -0.64
CA GLU A 43 -8.28 16.58 -1.71
C GLU A 43 -7.88 16.00 -3.06
N ALA A 44 -8.76 15.15 -3.62
CA ALA A 44 -8.58 14.59 -4.95
C ALA A 44 -8.80 15.65 -6.03
N ARG A 45 -7.99 15.61 -7.09
CA ARG A 45 -8.21 16.39 -8.31
C ARG A 45 -9.20 15.65 -9.23
N PRO A 46 -9.93 16.36 -10.12
CA PRO A 46 -10.87 15.73 -11.05
C PRO A 46 -10.26 14.66 -11.98
N GLU A 47 -8.95 14.73 -12.21
CA GLU A 47 -8.20 13.86 -13.11
C GLU A 47 -7.48 12.72 -12.37
N ASP A 48 -7.59 12.65 -11.05
CA ASP A 48 -6.97 11.60 -10.26
C ASP A 48 -7.75 10.29 -10.38
N ILE A 49 -7.03 9.18 -10.49
CA ILE A 49 -7.61 7.84 -10.54
C ILE A 49 -7.25 7.10 -9.26
N PHE A 50 -8.27 6.53 -8.60
CA PHE A 50 -8.11 5.72 -7.40
C PHE A 50 -8.33 4.25 -7.71
N ILE A 51 -7.37 3.42 -7.34
CA ILE A 51 -7.55 1.96 -7.29
C ILE A 51 -7.73 1.57 -5.84
N ALA A 52 -8.97 1.25 -5.48
CA ALA A 52 -9.31 0.82 -4.13
C ALA A 52 -9.47 -0.71 -4.10
N SER A 53 -8.65 -1.41 -3.31
CA SER A 53 -8.66 -2.88 -3.28
C SER A 53 -8.32 -3.43 -1.90
N TYR A 54 -8.69 -4.68 -1.63
CA TYR A 54 -8.22 -5.41 -0.46
C TYR A 54 -6.87 -6.09 -0.77
N PRO A 55 -5.94 -6.24 0.19
CA PRO A 55 -4.66 -6.89 -0.04
C PRO A 55 -4.84 -8.24 -0.71
N LYS A 56 -4.00 -8.53 -1.71
CA LYS A 56 -4.00 -9.77 -2.49
C LYS A 56 -5.21 -9.99 -3.40
N SER A 57 -6.14 -9.05 -3.52
CA SER A 57 -7.31 -9.16 -4.42
C SER A 57 -7.07 -8.68 -5.86
N GLY A 58 -5.82 -8.72 -6.34
CA GLY A 58 -5.51 -8.40 -7.74
C GLY A 58 -5.16 -6.93 -8.02
N LEU A 59 -4.66 -6.19 -7.03
CA LEU A 59 -4.17 -4.82 -7.20
C LEU A 59 -3.18 -4.69 -8.37
N MET A 60 -2.20 -5.61 -8.45
CA MET A 60 -1.17 -5.58 -9.48
C MET A 60 -1.77 -5.71 -10.89
N TRP A 61 -2.68 -6.65 -11.10
CA TRP A 61 -3.30 -6.82 -12.41
C TRP A 61 -4.13 -5.59 -12.81
N THR A 62 -4.85 -5.00 -11.86
CA THR A 62 -5.66 -3.78 -12.10
C THR A 62 -4.77 -2.60 -12.49
N ILE A 63 -3.65 -2.41 -11.79
CA ILE A 63 -2.62 -1.41 -12.12
C ILE A 63 -2.12 -1.61 -13.55
N GLN A 64 -1.74 -2.83 -13.92
CA GLN A 64 -1.20 -3.12 -15.24
C GLN A 64 -2.18 -2.79 -16.35
N VAL A 65 -3.45 -3.18 -16.20
CA VAL A 65 -4.50 -2.85 -17.18
C VAL A 65 -4.69 -1.34 -17.29
N MET A 66 -4.68 -0.62 -16.17
CA MET A 66 -4.83 0.83 -16.15
C MET A 66 -3.65 1.54 -16.84
N GLU A 67 -2.42 1.13 -16.56
CA GLU A 67 -1.21 1.66 -17.24
C GLU A 67 -1.27 1.40 -18.75
N MET A 68 -1.71 0.21 -19.17
CA MET A 68 -1.89 -0.13 -20.58
C MET A 68 -2.93 0.78 -21.27
N ILE A 69 -4.02 1.13 -20.59
CA ILE A 69 -5.03 2.07 -21.11
C ILE A 69 -4.44 3.47 -21.26
N LYS A 70 -3.70 3.96 -20.25
CA LYS A 70 -3.03 5.28 -20.32
C LYS A 70 -2.07 5.37 -21.50
N LEU A 71 -1.36 4.28 -21.78
CA LEU A 71 -0.40 4.18 -22.87
C LEU A 71 -1.05 3.82 -24.22
N GLN A 72 -2.38 3.84 -24.33
CA GLN A 72 -3.14 3.52 -25.55
C GLN A 72 -2.80 2.14 -26.13
N GLY A 73 -2.42 1.19 -25.26
CA GLY A 73 -2.02 -0.16 -25.64
C GLY A 73 -0.57 -0.30 -26.12
N ASP A 74 0.28 0.72 -25.96
CA ASP A 74 1.70 0.63 -26.28
C ASP A 74 2.47 -0.20 -25.24
N VAL A 75 2.71 -1.47 -25.59
CA VAL A 75 3.42 -2.44 -24.76
C VAL A 75 4.90 -2.09 -24.58
N GLU A 76 5.53 -1.45 -25.57
CA GLU A 76 6.95 -1.10 -25.49
C GLU A 76 7.17 0.11 -24.57
N ALA A 77 6.27 1.10 -24.64
CA ALA A 77 6.25 2.21 -23.69
C ALA A 77 6.05 1.72 -22.25
N TYR A 78 5.18 0.73 -22.04
CA TYR A 78 4.93 0.15 -20.71
C TYR A 78 6.18 -0.52 -20.10
N LYS A 79 7.00 -1.20 -20.91
CA LYS A 79 8.23 -1.84 -20.43
C LYS A 79 9.28 -0.83 -19.98
N VAL A 80 9.34 0.32 -20.66
CA VAL A 80 10.33 1.38 -20.40
C VAL A 80 9.86 2.30 -19.27
N ASN A 81 8.57 2.62 -19.23
CA ASN A 81 7.98 3.60 -18.32
C ASN A 81 7.09 2.90 -17.30
N LYS A 82 7.70 2.23 -16.32
CA LYS A 82 6.97 1.73 -15.15
C LYS A 82 6.67 2.90 -14.22
N THR A 83 5.39 3.22 -14.07
CA THR A 83 4.96 4.31 -13.21
C THR A 83 5.20 3.95 -11.75
N LEU A 84 5.77 4.88 -10.97
CA LEU A 84 5.74 4.78 -9.52
C LEU A 84 4.34 5.18 -9.06
N ILE A 85 3.61 4.20 -8.52
CA ILE A 85 2.23 4.40 -8.09
C ILE A 85 2.22 4.57 -6.57
N PRO A 86 1.93 5.77 -6.07
CA PRO A 86 1.86 6.02 -4.63
C PRO A 86 0.68 5.29 -3.99
N PHE A 87 0.97 4.66 -2.85
CA PHE A 87 -0.06 4.14 -1.97
C PHE A 87 -0.51 5.27 -1.04
N LEU A 88 -1.80 5.59 -1.03
CA LEU A 88 -2.34 6.68 -0.23
C LEU A 88 -2.10 6.46 1.28
N GLU A 89 -2.08 5.21 1.73
CA GLU A 89 -1.83 4.86 3.13
C GLU A 89 -0.34 4.90 3.56
N TYR A 90 0.61 4.95 2.62
CA TYR A 90 2.07 4.90 2.88
C TYR A 90 2.85 6.10 2.34
N CYS A 91 2.36 6.73 1.28
CA CYS A 91 3.00 7.85 0.61
C CYS A 91 2.29 9.15 1.00
N LEU A 92 2.68 9.74 2.13
CA LEU A 92 2.37 11.13 2.46
C LEU A 92 3.63 11.81 2.98
N PRO A 93 4.36 12.57 2.14
CA PRO A 93 4.39 14.03 2.36
C PRO A 93 4.70 14.87 1.10
N ASN A 94 3.95 15.96 0.88
CA ASN A 94 4.28 17.17 0.08
C ASN A 94 4.85 17.06 -1.35
N GLU A 95 5.15 15.88 -1.85
CA GLU A 95 5.56 15.67 -3.23
C GLU A 95 4.31 15.27 -3.99
N GLU A 96 3.81 16.19 -4.81
CA GLU A 96 2.86 15.82 -5.85
C GLU A 96 3.53 14.74 -6.68
N PRO A 97 3.05 13.48 -6.64
CA PRO A 97 3.53 12.49 -7.57
C PRO A 97 3.30 13.07 -8.96
N GLY A 98 4.33 13.08 -9.80
CA GLY A 98 4.18 13.54 -11.19
C GLY A 98 3.08 12.76 -11.95
N GLU A 99 2.65 11.61 -11.39
CA GLU A 99 1.71 10.66 -11.94
C GLU A 99 0.46 10.54 -11.05
N ARG A 100 -0.72 10.77 -11.64
CA ARG A 100 -2.02 10.94 -10.96
C ARG A 100 -2.79 9.64 -10.73
N LEU A 101 -2.10 8.61 -10.22
CA LEU A 101 -2.71 7.33 -9.88
C LEU A 101 -2.46 7.02 -8.41
N TRP A 102 -3.52 6.92 -7.63
CA TRP A 102 -3.46 6.59 -6.22
C TRP A 102 -3.96 5.17 -5.98
N VAL A 103 -3.26 4.44 -5.14
CA VAL A 103 -3.73 3.14 -4.67
C VAL A 103 -4.16 3.27 -3.22
N PHE A 104 -5.36 2.80 -2.92
CA PHE A 104 -5.85 2.68 -1.55
C PHE A 104 -6.10 1.21 -1.23
N VAL A 105 -5.44 0.72 -0.18
CA VAL A 105 -5.61 -0.66 0.25
C VAL A 105 -6.40 -0.74 1.56
N PHE A 106 -7.57 -1.37 1.51
CA PHE A 106 -8.40 -1.65 2.68
C PHE A 106 -7.78 -2.78 3.49
N HIS A 107 -7.32 -2.50 4.70
CA HIS A 107 -6.69 -3.49 5.56
C HIS A 107 -7.66 -4.13 6.55
#